data_AF-A0A4Q3JPT7-F1
#
_entry.id   AF-A0A4Q3JPT7-F1
#
_cell.length_a   1.000
_cell.length_b   1.000
_cell.length_c   1.000
_cell.angle_alpha   90.00
_cell.angle_beta   90.00
_cell.angle_gamma   90.00
#
_symmetry.space_group_name_H-M   'P 1'
#
loop_
_entity.id
_entity.type
_entity.pdbx_description
1 polymer ?
#
loop_
_entity_poly.entity_id
_entity_poly.type
_entity_poly.pdbx_seq_one_letter_code
_entity_poly.pdbx_strand_id
1 'polypeptide(L)'
;LGNGASNRAVGAALRATGTAGLRRLGLRTWGPVSRWLPDLGRSDHLPFWRARLPAVLWTDTAEFRNPHYHRATDRPDTLDYGFLREVSSLLLAQLAPPSPPSPP
;
A
#
# COMPACT_ATOMS: atom_id res chain seq x y z
N LEU A 1 -0.89 2.39 -4.15
CA LEU A 1 -0.28 3.31 -5.13
C LEU A 1 0.88 2.61 -5.83
N GLY A 2 0.93 2.62 -7.17
CA GLY A 2 2.02 1.99 -7.93
C GLY A 2 2.20 2.61 -9.32
N ASN A 3 3.43 2.69 -9.82
CA ASN A 3 3.70 3.08 -11.21
C ASN A 3 3.45 1.91 -12.19
N GLY A 4 3.64 2.14 -13.48
CA GLY A 4 3.44 1.11 -14.53
C GLY A 4 4.19 -0.21 -14.27
N ALA A 5 5.44 -0.15 -13.82
CA ALA A 5 6.23 -1.34 -13.47
C ALA A 5 5.67 -2.12 -12.28
N SER A 6 4.84 -1.47 -11.45
CA SER A 6 4.28 -2.02 -10.21
C SER A 6 2.84 -2.54 -10.38
N ASN A 7 2.26 -2.45 -11.58
CA ASN A 7 0.86 -2.83 -11.84
C ASN A 7 0.52 -4.27 -11.45
N ARG A 8 1.46 -5.21 -11.61
CA ARG A 8 1.28 -6.61 -11.20
C ARG A 8 1.09 -6.71 -9.68
N ALA A 9 1.97 -6.07 -8.91
CA ALA A 9 1.90 -6.05 -7.45
C ALA A 9 0.66 -5.32 -6.94
N VAL A 10 0.28 -4.20 -7.56
CA VAL A 10 -1.01 -3.52 -7.26
C VAL A 10 -2.18 -4.46 -7.51
N GLY A 11 -2.20 -5.17 -8.63
CA GLY A 11 -3.25 -6.14 -8.94
C GLY A 11 -3.32 -7.30 -7.93
N ALA A 12 -2.18 -7.81 -7.49
CA ALA A 12 -2.12 -8.87 -6.47
C ALA A 12 -2.69 -8.39 -5.12
N ALA A 13 -2.32 -7.19 -4.68
CA ALA A 13 -2.83 -6.60 -3.44
C ALA A 13 -4.36 -6.38 -3.47
N LEU A 14 -4.91 -5.99 -4.62
CA LEU A 14 -6.36 -5.82 -4.80
C LEU A 14 -7.14 -7.14 -4.79
N ARG A 15 -6.52 -8.23 -5.25
CA ARG A 15 -7.16 -9.56 -5.31
C ARG A 15 -6.95 -10.41 -4.07
N ALA A 16 -6.10 -9.99 -3.13
CA ALA A 16 -5.84 -10.76 -1.92
C ALA A 16 -7.14 -11.05 -1.16
N THR A 17 -7.37 -12.33 -0.90
CA THR A 17 -8.47 -12.87 -0.11
C THR A 17 -8.08 -12.87 1.38
N GLY A 18 -9.04 -13.04 2.28
CA GLY A 18 -8.76 -13.07 3.73
C GLY A 18 -8.60 -11.71 4.42
N THR A 19 -8.66 -10.60 3.69
CA THR A 19 -8.69 -9.22 4.23
C THR A 19 -9.99 -8.49 3.85
N ALA A 20 -11.13 -9.17 4.02
CA ALA A 20 -12.43 -8.68 3.55
C ALA A 20 -12.86 -7.35 4.22
N GLY A 21 -12.33 -7.04 5.40
CA GLY A 21 -12.56 -5.78 6.11
C GLY A 21 -11.89 -4.56 5.46
N LEU A 22 -10.83 -4.76 4.65
CA LEU A 22 -10.10 -3.67 4.02
C LEU A 22 -10.73 -3.26 2.69
N ARG A 23 -11.34 -2.06 2.70
CA ARG A 23 -11.63 -1.32 1.48
C ARG A 23 -10.31 -0.90 0.83
N ARG A 24 -10.07 -1.37 -0.39
CA ARG A 24 -8.82 -1.13 -1.12
C ARG A 24 -9.12 -0.45 -2.44
N LEU A 25 -8.40 0.64 -2.71
CA LEU A 25 -8.42 1.32 -4.00
C LEU A 25 -7.01 1.31 -4.61
N GLY A 26 -6.93 0.88 -5.87
CA GLY A 26 -5.67 0.83 -6.61
C GLY A 26 -5.46 2.07 -7.45
N LEU A 27 -4.67 3.02 -6.95
CA LEU A 27 -4.18 4.13 -7.77
C LEU A 27 -2.93 3.69 -8.55
N ARG A 28 -3.09 3.57 -9.87
CA ARG A 28 -2.01 3.31 -10.82
C ARG A 28 -1.55 4.63 -11.43
N THR A 29 -0.33 5.04 -11.14
CA THR A 29 0.23 6.28 -11.67
C THR A 29 0.87 6.02 -13.02
N TRP A 30 0.49 6.83 -14.02
CA TRP A 30 1.13 6.82 -15.33
C TRP A 30 1.93 8.10 -15.56
N GLY A 31 3.07 7.96 -16.23
CA GLY A 31 3.82 9.06 -16.85
C GLY A 31 3.87 10.35 -16.02
N PRO A 32 3.30 11.47 -16.52
CA PRO A 32 3.46 12.79 -15.90
C PRO A 32 2.60 13.01 -14.65
N VAL A 33 1.68 12.11 -14.28
CA VAL A 33 0.76 12.32 -13.14
C VAL A 33 1.51 12.56 -11.83
N SER A 34 2.66 11.93 -11.62
CA SER A 34 3.52 12.20 -10.45
C SER A 34 4.16 13.59 -10.45
N ARG A 35 4.27 14.26 -11.62
CA ARG A 35 4.73 15.66 -11.71
C ARG A 35 3.63 16.65 -11.35
N TRP A 36 2.38 16.32 -11.69
CA TRP A 36 1.22 17.16 -11.36
C TRP A 36 0.76 16.97 -9.91
N LEU A 37 1.03 15.80 -9.34
CA LEU A 37 0.66 15.44 -7.97
C LEU A 37 1.93 15.01 -7.21
N PRO A 38 2.76 15.96 -6.76
CA PRO A 38 4.05 15.67 -6.12
C PRO A 38 3.91 14.82 -4.86
N ASP A 39 2.77 14.89 -4.18
CA ASP A 39 2.49 14.10 -2.98
C ASP A 39 2.46 12.59 -3.24
N LEU A 40 2.22 12.16 -4.48
CA LEU A 40 2.33 10.74 -4.86
C LEU A 40 3.77 10.22 -4.81
N GLY A 41 4.75 11.11 -4.70
CA GLY A 41 6.17 10.79 -4.50
C GLY A 41 6.62 10.77 -3.04
N ARG A 42 5.75 11.10 -2.07
CA ARG A 42 6.13 11.20 -0.65
C ARG A 42 6.08 9.83 0.02
N SER A 43 7.19 9.11 -0.01
CA SER A 43 7.58 7.96 0.83
C SER A 43 8.76 7.24 0.12
N ASP A 44 9.22 6.12 0.67
CA ASP A 44 10.43 5.42 0.22
C ASP A 44 10.25 4.67 -1.10
N HIS A 45 9.04 4.56 -1.65
CA HIS A 45 8.82 3.96 -2.97
C HIS A 45 9.38 4.80 -4.12
N LEU A 46 9.54 6.12 -3.93
CA LEU A 46 9.95 7.03 -5.01
C LEU A 46 11.37 6.74 -5.54
N PRO A 47 12.41 6.54 -4.70
CA PRO A 47 13.72 6.09 -5.17
C PRO A 47 13.69 4.82 -6.02
N PHE A 48 12.88 3.81 -5.66
CA PHE A 48 12.72 2.59 -6.45
C PHE A 48 12.12 2.89 -7.81
N TRP A 49 11.08 3.73 -7.87
CA TRP A 49 10.50 4.16 -9.14
C TRP A 49 11.51 4.91 -10.02
N ARG A 50 12.35 5.78 -9.44
CA ARG A 50 13.43 6.49 -10.15
C ARG A 50 14.48 5.52 -10.71
N ALA A 51 14.76 4.43 -9.98
CA ALA A 51 15.63 3.35 -10.41
C ALA A 51 14.95 2.32 -11.35
N ARG A 52 13.70 2.56 -11.76
CA ARG A 52 12.87 1.64 -12.58
C ARG A 52 12.62 0.27 -11.92
N LEU A 53 12.67 0.21 -10.59
CA LEU A 53 12.32 -0.95 -9.81
C LEU A 53 10.83 -0.92 -9.43
N PRO A 54 10.10 -2.05 -9.51
CA PRO A 54 8.73 -2.13 -9.03
C PRO A 54 8.65 -1.88 -7.53
N ALA A 55 7.76 -0.97 -7.10
CA ALA A 55 7.48 -0.70 -5.70
C ALA A 55 6.04 -0.23 -5.52
N VAL A 56 5.39 -0.67 -4.45
CA VAL A 56 4.01 -0.31 -4.12
C VAL A 56 3.99 0.36 -2.76
N LEU A 57 3.35 1.52 -2.67
CA LEU A 57 2.99 2.13 -1.40
C LEU A 57 1.54 1.75 -1.07
N TRP A 58 1.34 1.11 0.09
CA TRP A 58 0.04 1.04 0.73
C TRP A 58 -0.06 2.18 1.74
N THR A 59 -1.08 2.99 1.57
CA THR A 59 -1.32 4.12 2.44
C THR A 59 -2.81 4.41 2.46
N ASP A 60 -3.27 4.88 3.60
CA ASP A 60 -4.59 5.42 3.85
C ASP A 60 -4.55 6.95 3.97
N THR A 61 -3.49 7.57 3.45
CA THR A 61 -3.25 9.01 3.46
C THR A 61 -3.04 9.59 4.87
N ALA A 62 -2.40 8.85 5.79
CA ALA A 62 -2.11 9.28 7.16
C ALA A 62 -1.61 10.74 7.28
N GLU A 63 -0.70 11.17 6.41
CA GLU A 63 -0.20 12.56 6.36
C GLU A 63 -1.31 13.63 6.24
N PHE A 64 -2.42 13.31 5.56
CA PHE A 64 -3.52 14.24 5.32
C PHE A 64 -4.67 14.10 6.32
N ARG A 65 -4.83 12.92 6.94
CA ARG A 65 -5.95 12.63 7.85
C ARG A 65 -5.60 12.58 9.34
N ASN A 66 -4.32 12.33 9.70
CA ASN A 66 -3.91 12.17 11.09
C ASN A 66 -3.55 13.53 11.70
N PRO A 67 -4.34 14.08 12.64
CA PRO A 67 -4.05 15.37 13.28
C PRO A 67 -2.81 15.31 14.19
N HIS A 68 -2.28 14.12 14.47
CA HIS A 68 -1.09 13.91 15.28
C HIS A 68 0.19 13.71 14.46
N TYR A 69 0.10 13.64 13.12
CA TYR A 69 1.25 13.39 12.24
C TYR A 69 2.40 14.37 12.51
N HIS A 70 3.63 13.84 12.70
CA HIS A 70 4.84 14.62 13.05
C HIS A 70 4.73 15.42 14.36
N ARG A 71 3.92 14.96 15.31
CA ARG A 71 3.79 15.57 16.64
C ARG A 71 4.07 14.54 17.73
N ALA A 72 4.48 15.01 18.91
CA ALA A 72 4.68 14.15 20.09
C ALA A 72 3.38 13.46 20.57
N THR A 73 2.23 13.88 20.06
CA THR A 73 0.92 13.26 20.30
C THR A 73 0.63 12.05 19.41
N ASP A 74 1.49 11.73 18.44
CA ASP A 74 1.38 10.50 17.63
C ASP A 74 1.83 9.32 18.50
N ARG A 75 0.87 8.72 19.21
CA ARG A 75 1.14 7.78 20.29
C ARG A 75 0.43 6.44 20.05
N PRO A 76 0.92 5.33 20.61
CA PRO A 76 0.30 4.02 20.44
C PRO A 76 -1.19 3.97 20.77
N ASP A 77 -1.64 4.73 21.76
CA ASP A 77 -3.05 4.82 22.18
C ASP A 77 -3.97 5.48 21.15
N THR A 78 -3.42 6.19 20.17
CA THR A 78 -4.19 6.80 19.06
C THR A 78 -4.36 5.89 17.84
N LEU A 79 -3.75 4.69 17.86
CA LEU A 79 -3.78 3.76 16.73
C LEU A 79 -5.06 2.91 16.71
N ASP A 80 -5.59 2.70 15.50
CA ASP A 80 -6.56 1.64 15.24
C ASP A 80 -5.82 0.31 15.01
N TYR A 81 -5.71 -0.48 16.07
CA TYR A 81 -5.06 -1.79 16.03
C TYR A 81 -5.81 -2.82 15.17
N GLY A 82 -7.12 -2.68 14.99
CA GLY A 82 -7.89 -3.53 14.09
C GLY A 82 -7.48 -3.28 12.64
N PHE A 83 -7.41 -2.01 12.24
CA PHE A 83 -6.91 -1.59 10.93
C PHE A 83 -5.45 -2.01 10.71
N LEU A 84 -4.57 -1.81 11.70
CA LEU A 84 -3.17 -2.23 11.61
C LEU A 84 -3.03 -3.75 11.40
N ARG A 85 -3.82 -4.56 12.12
CA ARG A 85 -3.83 -6.02 11.97
C ARG A 85 -4.26 -6.43 10.56
N GLU A 86 -5.29 -5.81 10.03
CA GLU A 86 -5.78 -6.08 8.68
C GLU A 86 -4.72 -5.73 7.62
N VAL A 87 -4.07 -4.57 7.73
CA VAL A 87 -2.97 -4.16 6.82
C VAL A 87 -1.80 -5.15 6.92
N SER A 88 -1.47 -5.59 8.13
CA SER A 88 -0.42 -6.61 8.35
C SER A 88 -0.80 -7.95 7.74
N SER A 89 -2.06 -8.34 7.83
CA SER A 89 -2.57 -9.58 7.23
C SER A 89 -2.51 -9.52 5.69
N LEU A 90 -2.76 -8.35 5.10
CA LEU A 90 -2.59 -8.13 3.67
C LEU A 90 -1.14 -8.35 3.23
N LEU A 91 -0.17 -7.86 4.03
CA LEU A 91 1.25 -8.08 3.75
C LEU A 91 1.60 -9.57 3.76
N LEU A 92 1.16 -10.30 4.78
CA LEU A 92 1.38 -11.75 4.86
C LEU A 92 0.78 -12.47 3.66
N ALA A 93 -0.42 -12.09 3.22
CA ALA A 93 -1.05 -12.67 2.04
C ALA A 93 -0.28 -12.39 0.73
N GLN A 94 0.51 -11.31 0.65
CA GLN A 94 1.37 -11.05 -0.51
C GLN A 94 2.68 -11.83 -0.49
N LEU A 95 3.14 -12.24 0.69
CA LEU A 95 4.37 -13.01 0.87
C LEU A 95 4.12 -14.51 0.87
N ALA A 96 2.89 -14.94 1.13
CA ALA A 96 2.51 -16.34 1.12
C ALA A 96 2.75 -16.96 -0.26
N PRO A 97 3.28 -18.20 -0.32
CA PRO A 97 3.38 -18.93 -1.57
C PRO A 97 1.98 -19.14 -2.16
N PRO A 98 1.85 -19.27 -3.50
CA PRO A 98 0.58 -19.61 -4.11
C PRO A 98 0.02 -20.90 -3.48
N SER A 99 -1.28 -20.92 -3.19
CA SER A 99 -1.94 -22.13 -2.71
C SER A 99 -1.67 -23.28 -3.69
N PRO A 100 -1.35 -24.48 -3.20
CA PRO A 100 -1.21 -25.64 -4.08
C PRO A 100 -2.53 -25.85 -4.84
N PRO A 101 -2.47 -26.35 -6.09
CA PRO A 101 -3.68 -26.67 -6.84
C PRO A 101 -4.54 -27.65 -6.05
N SER A 102 -5.86 -27.50 -6.12
CA SER A 102 -6.79 -28.47 -5.53
C SER A 102 -6.51 -29.86 -6.12
N PRO A 103 -6.52 -30.93 -5.30
CA PRO A 103 -6.42 -32.28 -5.82
C PRO A 103 -7.57 -32.58 -6.80
N PRO A 104 -7.35 -33.47 -7.78
CA PRO A 104 -8.35 -33.86 -8.77
C PRO A 104 -9.59 -34.51 -8.14
#